data_AF-A0A453PYJ8-F1
#
_entry.id   AF-A0A453PYJ8-F1
#
_cell.length_a   1.000
_cell.length_b   1.000
_cell.length_c   1.000
_cell.angle_alpha   90.00
_cell.angle_beta   90.00
_cell.angle_gamma   90.00
#
_symmetry.space_group_name_H-M   'P 1'
#
loop_
_entity.id
_entity.type
_entity.pdbx_description
1 polymer ?
#
loop_
_entity_poly.entity_id
_entity_poly.type
_entity_poly.pdbx_seq_one_letter_code
_entity_poly.pdbx_strand_id
1 'polypeptide(L)' 'QYGPMPLTRCLDCPHPEPLKRWVSKTDENGNLGREFMKCLSKMMAGRNGKILKKCTHFEWTM' A
#
# COMPACT_ATOMS: atom_id res chain seq x y z
N GLN A 1 -1.17 24.43 -9.26
CA GLN A 1 -0.49 23.12 -9.12
C GLN A 1 -1.13 22.41 -7.95
N TYR A 2 -1.80 21.28 -8.20
CA TYR A 2 -2.18 20.38 -7.11
C TYR A 2 -0.89 19.73 -6.63
N GLY A 3 -0.52 19.90 -5.36
CA GLY A 3 0.58 19.16 -4.75
C GLY A 3 0.32 17.66 -4.83
N PRO A 4 1.31 16.79 -4.56
CA PRO A 4 1.11 15.35 -4.56
C PRO A 4 -0.05 15.02 -3.62
N MET A 5 -1.18 14.63 -4.20
CA MET A 5 -2.37 14.27 -3.44
C MET A 5 -1.96 13.04 -2.64
N PRO A 6 -1.97 13.08 -1.30
CA PRO A 6 -1.65 11.90 -0.53
C PRO A 6 -2.69 10.86 -0.95
N LEU A 7 -2.23 9.79 -1.61
CA LEU A 7 -3.10 8.68 -1.98
C LEU A 7 -3.55 8.03 -0.68
N THR A 8 -4.59 8.57 -0.07
CA THR A 8 -5.15 8.07 1.19
C THR A 8 -5.94 6.79 0.96
N ARG A 9 -6.16 6.38 -0.30
CA ARG A 9 -6.95 5.22 -0.70
C ARG A 9 -6.24 4.44 -1.80
N CYS A 10 -6.25 3.12 -1.68
CA CYS A 10 -5.70 2.22 -2.69
C CYS A 10 -6.69 2.08 -3.87
N LEU A 11 -6.26 2.41 -5.08
CA LEU A 11 -7.11 2.30 -6.29
C LEU A 11 -7.38 0.84 -6.70
N ASP A 12 -6.46 -0.07 -6.37
CA ASP A 12 -6.59 -1.51 -6.67
C ASP A 12 -7.52 -2.26 -5.73
N CYS A 13 -8.02 -1.62 -4.66
CA CYS A 13 -8.78 -2.27 -3.62
C CYS A 13 -10.15 -1.56 -3.43
N PRO A 14 -11.29 -2.29 -3.44
CA PRO A 14 -12.61 -1.70 -3.25
C PRO A 14 -12.85 -1.21 -1.82
N HIS A 15 -12.00 -1.62 -0.87
CA HIS A 15 -12.06 -1.19 0.52
C HIS A 15 -11.46 0.23 0.67
N PRO A 16 -12.02 1.08 1.55
CA PRO A 16 -11.44 2.38 1.89
C PRO A 16 -10.15 2.25 2.74
N GLU A 17 -9.56 1.06 2.84
CA GLU A 17 -8.34 0.83 3.61
C GLU A 17 -7.22 1.73 3.08
N PRO A 18 -6.59 2.51 3.97
CA PRO A 18 -5.65 3.52 3.54
C PRO A 18 -4.33 2.90 3.11
N LEU A 19 -3.66 3.57 2.15
CA LEU A 19 -2.24 3.35 1.94
C LEU A 19 -1.51 3.90 3.16
N LYS A 20 -0.67 3.07 3.78
CA LYS A 20 0.18 3.49 4.89
C LYS A 20 1.57 3.78 4.37
N ARG A 21 2.13 4.90 4.82
CA ARG A 21 3.54 5.21 4.64
C ARG A 21 4.41 4.39 5.58
N TRP A 22 5.48 3.87 5.02
CA TRP A 22 6.50 3.07 5.68
C TRP A 22 7.87 3.62 5.33
N VAL A 23 8.83 3.37 6.21
CA VAL A 23 10.24 3.64 5.96
C VAL A 23 10.93 2.30 5.82
N SER A 24 11.70 2.12 4.75
CA SER A 24 12.51 0.93 4.58
C SER A 24 13.56 0.88 5.68
N LYS A 25 13.56 -0.24 6.41
CA LYS A 25 14.51 -0.50 7.50
C LYS A 25 15.67 -1.39 7.04
N THR A 26 15.59 -1.91 5.84
CA THR A 26 16.60 -2.80 5.25
C THR A 26 17.30 -2.05 4.13
N ASP A 27 18.59 -2.34 3.97
CA ASP A 27 19.38 -1.84 2.84
C ASP A 27 19.28 -2.75 1.62
N GLU A 28 18.13 -3.43 1.47
CA GLU A 28 17.88 -4.22 0.28
C GLU A 28 17.87 -3.28 -0.92
N ASN A 29 18.85 -3.47 -1.79
CA ASN A 29 18.97 -2.73 -3.05
C ASN A 29 19.21 -1.22 -2.86
N GLY A 30 19.85 -0.79 -1.77
CA GLY A 30 20.16 0.62 -1.49
C GLY A 30 18.97 1.43 -0.97
N ASN A 31 17.92 0.77 -0.48
CA ASN A 31 16.68 1.44 -0.08
C ASN A 31 16.65 1.82 1.41
N LEU A 32 17.74 1.71 2.17
CA LEU A 32 17.72 2.03 3.60
C LEU A 32 17.24 3.47 3.84
N GLY A 33 16.23 3.63 4.70
CA GLY A 33 15.66 4.95 5.02
C GLY A 33 14.71 5.52 3.97
N ARG A 34 14.51 4.84 2.83
CA ARG A 34 13.61 5.30 1.79
C ARG A 34 12.15 5.12 2.19
N GLU A 35 11.34 6.15 1.98
CA GLU A 35 9.91 6.13 2.26
C GLU A 35 9.14 5.45 1.10
N PHE A 36 8.15 4.63 1.45
CA PHE A 36 7.26 3.96 0.50
C PHE A 36 5.84 3.87 1.06
N MET A 37 4.86 3.73 0.18
CA MET A 37 3.47 3.49 0.55
C MET A 37 3.05 2.07 0.18
N LYS A 38 2.27 1.45 1.07
CA LYS A 38 1.72 0.10 0.86
C LYS A 38 0.30 0.02 1.36
N CYS A 39 -0.54 -0.69 0.63
CA CYS A 39 -1.91 -0.96 1.07
C CYS A 39 -1.93 -1.89 2.28
N LEU A 40 -2.71 -1.51 3.30
CA LEU A 40 -2.92 -2.32 4.50
C LEU A 40 -4.08 -3.30 4.39
N SER A 41 -4.82 -3.26 3.28
CA SER A 41 -5.99 -4.12 3.07
C SER A 41 -5.65 -5.55 3.46
N LYS A 42 -6.31 -6.02 4.53
CA LYS A 42 -6.29 -7.43 4.90
C LYS A 42 -6.82 -8.25 3.71
N MET A 43 -6.43 -9.51 3.64
CA MET A 43 -6.99 -10.48 2.69
C MET A 43 -8.51 -10.29 2.63
N MET A 44 -9.04 -9.89 1.48
CA MET A 44 -10.46 -9.68 1.33
C MET A 44 -11.12 -11.05 1.49
N ALA A 45 -11.90 -11.29 2.53
CA ALA A 45 -12.68 -12.51 2.60
C ALA A 45 -13.80 -12.40 1.55
N GLY A 46 -13.78 -13.27 0.54
CA GLY A 46 -14.90 -13.44 -0.36
C GLY A 46 -16.14 -13.92 0.41
N ARG A 47 -17.33 -13.75 -0.17
CA ARG A 47 -18.63 -14.11 0.44
C ARG A 47 -18.72 -15.54 1.02
N ASN A 48 -17.87 -16.45 0.55
CA ASN A 48 -17.81 -17.85 1.01
C ASN A 48 -16.63 -18.15 1.96
N GLY A 49 -16.03 -17.15 2.60
CA GLY A 49 -14.83 -17.33 3.43
C GLY A 49 -13.56 -17.64 2.63
N LYS A 50 -13.63 -17.62 1.30
CA LYS A 50 -12.49 -17.81 0.41
C LYS A 50 -11.67 -16.52 0.39
N ILE A 51 -10.41 -16.59 0.82
CA ILE A 51 -9.47 -15.48 0.75
C ILE A 51 -9.36 -15.02 -0.72
N LEU A 52 -9.83 -13.81 -1.02
CA LEU A 52 -9.53 -13.10 -2.27
C LEU A 52 -8.08 -12.58 -2.19
N LYS A 53 -7.50 -12.34 -3.37
CA LYS A 53 -6.11 -11.90 -3.55
C LYS A 53 -5.76 -10.75 -2.61
N LYS A 54 -4.60 -10.85 -1.98
CA LYS A 54 -4.00 -9.79 -1.17
C LYS A 54 -3.64 -8.60 -2.07
N CYS A 55 -3.96 -7.38 -1.65
CA CYS A 55 -3.52 -6.16 -2.32
C CYS A 55 -1.98 -6.12 -2.31
N THR A 56 -1.35 -6.04 -3.49
CA THR A 56 0.11 -5.93 -3.64
C THR A 56 0.56 -4.52 -4.01
N HIS A 57 -0.33 -3.54 -3.91
CA HIS A 57 -0.03 -2.15 -4.24
C HIS A 57 1.17 -1.64 -3.44
N PHE A 58 2.12 -1.07 -4.17
CA PHE A 58 3.39 -0.56 -3.67
C PHE A 58 3.82 0.61 -4.54
N GLU A 59 4.21 1.71 -3.90
CA GLU A 59 4.77 2.87 -4.59
C GLU A 59 5.87 3.51 -3.72
N TRP A 60 6.94 3.98 -4.36
CA TRP A 60 7.95 4.79 -3.69
C TRP A 60 7.42 6.22 -3.52
N THR A 61 7.57 6.80 -2.34
CA THR A 61 7.29 8.23 -2.16
C THR A 61 8.49 9.00 -2.69
N MET A 62 8.24 9.93 -3.62
CA MET A 62 9.24 10.89 -4.10
C MET A 62 9.60 11.90 -3.03
#